data_AF-A0A967M6D9-F1
#
_entry.id   AF-A0A967M6D9-F1
#
_cell.length_a   1.000
_cell.length_b   1.000
_cell.length_c   1.000
_cell.angle_alpha   90.00
_cell.angle_beta   90.00
_cell.angle_gamma   90.00
#
_symmetry.space_group_name_H-M   'P 1'
#
loop_
_entity.id
_entity.type
_entity.pdbx_description
1 polymer ?
#
loop_
_entity_poly.entity_id
_entity_poly.type
_entity_poly.pdbx_seq_one_letter_code
_entity_poly.pdbx_strand_id
1 'polypeptide(L)'
;MEAFTEDWGFATGDQAEPVEHPEPVVSPGAICRGISAGPNEDFDKLGWLVVGALNAARESVRIMTPYFIPDRALLAAINSAALRGIEVTLILPEENNLPPVAWATWAYLKEFLRFGTHVYEQPPPFAHSKLLLVDDKYAVV
;
A
#
# COMPACT_ATOMS: atom_id res chain seq x y z
N MET A 1 -8.59 -11.21 13.83
CA MET A 1 -8.47 -11.67 15.23
C MET A 1 -7.36 -12.69 15.35
N GLU A 2 -7.25 -13.64 14.41
CA GLU A 2 -6.10 -14.54 14.29
C GLU A 2 -4.74 -13.82 14.34
N ALA A 3 -4.51 -12.81 13.49
CA ALA A 3 -3.23 -12.06 13.49
C ALA A 3 -2.87 -11.47 14.86
N PHE A 4 -3.85 -10.95 15.61
CA PHE A 4 -3.60 -10.42 16.95
C PHE A 4 -3.28 -11.53 17.95
N THR A 5 -4.03 -12.64 17.93
CA THR A 5 -3.81 -13.78 18.81
C THR A 5 -2.42 -14.39 18.60
N GLU A 6 -1.98 -14.50 17.34
CA GLU A 6 -0.64 -14.95 16.97
C GLU A 6 0.45 -14.02 17.52
N ASP A 7 0.35 -12.72 17.23
CA ASP A 7 1.31 -11.71 17.71
C ASP A 7 1.37 -11.65 19.24
N TRP A 8 0.21 -11.75 19.91
CA TRP A 8 0.12 -11.75 21.37
C TRP A 8 0.82 -12.97 21.97
N GLY A 9 0.54 -14.16 21.43
CA GLY A 9 1.17 -15.40 21.89
C GLY A 9 2.68 -15.40 21.66
N PHE A 10 3.14 -14.86 20.54
CA PHE A 10 4.57 -14.68 20.28
C PHE A 10 5.23 -13.70 21.26
N ALA A 11 4.59 -12.56 21.54
CA ALA A 11 5.17 -11.52 22.40
C ALA A 11 5.17 -11.88 23.89
N THR A 12 4.14 -12.61 24.37
CA THR A 12 3.92 -12.87 25.80
C THR A 12 4.24 -14.30 26.24
N GLY A 13 4.22 -15.26 25.31
CA GLY A 13 4.23 -16.70 25.60
C GLY A 13 2.86 -17.26 26.01
N ASP A 14 1.86 -16.40 26.23
CA ASP A 14 0.51 -16.81 26.60
C ASP A 14 -0.31 -17.12 25.36
N GLN A 15 -0.77 -18.37 25.25
CA GLN A 15 -1.69 -18.76 24.19
C GLN A 15 -3.08 -18.22 24.55
N ALA A 16 -3.49 -17.15 23.88
CA ALA A 16 -4.85 -16.64 24.02
C ALA A 16 -5.85 -17.67 23.49
N GLU A 17 -7.00 -17.78 24.17
CA GLU A 17 -8.04 -18.72 23.75
C GLU A 17 -8.58 -18.36 22.36
N PRO A 18 -9.01 -19.35 21.56
CA PRO A 18 -9.66 -19.10 20.29
C PRO A 18 -10.88 -18.21 20.51
N VAL A 19 -10.86 -17.00 19.97
CA VAL A 19 -12.00 -16.09 20.11
C VAL A 19 -12.99 -16.33 18.96
N GLU A 20 -14.27 -16.44 19.31
CA GLU A 20 -15.33 -16.70 18.33
C GLU A 20 -15.48 -15.52 17.37
N HIS A 21 -15.57 -15.82 16.08
CA HIS A 21 -15.81 -14.79 15.08
C HIS A 21 -17.30 -14.42 15.07
N PRO A 22 -17.64 -13.12 15.19
CA PRO A 22 -19.03 -12.71 15.01
C PRO A 22 -19.47 -13.02 13.57
N GLU A 23 -20.75 -13.35 13.42
CA GLU A 23 -21.41 -13.44 12.11
C GLU A 23 -21.11 -12.16 11.29
N PRO A 24 -20.74 -12.29 10.01
CA PRO A 24 -20.47 -11.12 9.18
C PRO A 24 -21.69 -10.20 9.13
N VAL A 25 -21.52 -8.95 9.54
CA VAL A 25 -22.57 -7.94 9.39
C VAL A 25 -22.67 -7.60 7.90
N VAL A 26 -23.76 -8.02 7.26
CA VAL A 26 -24.05 -7.64 5.88
C VAL A 26 -24.38 -6.16 5.86
N SER A 27 -23.49 -5.37 5.27
CA SER A 27 -23.66 -3.94 5.05
C SER A 27 -23.67 -3.68 3.54
N PRO A 28 -24.47 -2.71 3.04
CA PRO A 28 -24.46 -2.31 1.63
C PRO A 28 -23.15 -1.61 1.18
N GLY A 29 -22.11 -1.59 2.03
CA GLY A 29 -20.80 -1.02 1.74
C GLY A 29 -19.89 -1.91 0.90
N ALA A 30 -18.59 -1.67 0.96
CA ALA A 30 -17.59 -2.45 0.24
C ALA A 30 -17.38 -3.83 0.86
N ILE A 31 -17.06 -4.82 0.02
CA ILE A 31 -16.54 -6.11 0.48
C ILE A 31 -15.09 -5.90 0.88
N CYS A 32 -14.79 -6.14 2.16
CA CYS A 32 -13.45 -5.98 2.71
C CYS A 32 -12.82 -7.35 3.03
N ARG A 33 -11.50 -7.44 2.90
CA ARG A 33 -10.71 -8.60 3.31
C ARG A 33 -9.48 -8.10 4.06
N GLY A 34 -9.27 -8.65 5.26
CA GLY A 34 -8.02 -8.46 5.98
C GLY A 34 -6.89 -9.22 5.30
N ILE A 35 -5.75 -8.57 5.12
CA ILE A 35 -4.53 -9.18 4.59
C ILE A 35 -3.46 -9.01 5.67
N SER A 36 -3.03 -10.12 6.26
CA SER A 36 -1.90 -10.11 7.17
C SER A 36 -0.60 -9.95 6.38
N ALA A 37 0.31 -9.13 6.91
CA ALA A 37 1.60 -8.84 6.34
C ALA A 37 2.60 -8.65 7.49
N GLY A 38 3.75 -9.31 7.40
CA GLY A 38 4.76 -9.26 8.44
C GLY A 38 5.95 -10.15 8.10
N PRO A 39 7.04 -10.06 8.87
CA PRO A 39 8.25 -10.83 8.63
C PRO A 39 8.07 -12.34 8.87
N ASN A 40 7.01 -12.73 9.57
CA ASN A 40 6.69 -14.11 9.91
C ASN A 40 5.78 -14.80 8.88
N GLU A 41 5.44 -14.11 7.78
CA GLU A 41 4.55 -14.62 6.75
C GLU A 41 5.32 -15.37 5.66
N ASP A 42 4.73 -16.45 5.14
CA ASP A 42 5.32 -17.27 4.08
C ASP A 42 5.51 -16.50 2.75
N PHE A 43 4.69 -15.49 2.52
CA PHE A 43 4.63 -14.73 1.27
C PHE A 43 4.42 -13.24 1.52
N ASP A 44 4.97 -12.40 0.63
CA ASP A 44 4.65 -10.96 0.58
C ASP A 44 3.26 -10.72 -0.06
N LYS A 45 2.23 -11.20 0.63
CA LYS A 45 0.82 -11.14 0.20
C LYS A 45 0.40 -9.72 -0.17
N LEU A 46 0.79 -8.74 0.65
CA LEU A 46 0.45 -7.33 0.43
C LEU A 46 1.16 -6.77 -0.81
N GLY A 47 2.48 -6.98 -0.95
CA GLY A 47 3.22 -6.53 -2.12
C GLY A 47 2.68 -7.14 -3.42
N TRP A 48 2.39 -8.45 -3.42
CA TRP A 48 1.82 -9.12 -4.59
C TRP A 48 0.43 -8.63 -4.94
N LEU A 49 -0.41 -8.36 -3.93
CA LEU A 49 -1.74 -7.80 -4.13
C LEU A 49 -1.67 -6.39 -4.74
N VAL A 50 -0.77 -5.53 -4.24
CA VAL A 50 -0.56 -4.18 -4.80
C VAL A 50 -0.09 -4.26 -6.25
N VAL A 51 0.91 -5.10 -6.55
CA VAL A 51 1.40 -5.32 -7.93
C VAL A 51 0.29 -5.86 -8.83
N GLY A 52 -0.50 -6.82 -8.34
CA GLY A 52 -1.64 -7.37 -9.06
C GLY A 52 -2.70 -6.30 -9.37
N ALA A 53 -3.05 -5.46 -8.40
CA ALA A 53 -4.00 -4.37 -8.57
C ALA A 53 -3.52 -3.34 -9.60
N LEU A 54 -2.24 -2.95 -9.54
CA LEU A 54 -1.62 -2.05 -10.52
C LEU A 54 -1.66 -2.63 -11.95
N ASN A 55 -1.43 -3.94 -12.10
CA ASN A 55 -1.51 -4.61 -13.40
C ASN A 55 -2.96 -4.76 -13.90
N ALA A 56 -3.92 -4.84 -12.99
CA ALA A 56 -5.34 -4.93 -13.31
C ALA A 56 -6.01 -3.57 -13.59
N ALA A 57 -5.40 -2.45 -13.21
CA ALA A 57 -5.94 -1.11 -13.40
C ALA A 57 -6.31 -0.82 -14.87
N ARG A 58 -7.39 -0.06 -15.07
CA ARG A 58 -7.98 0.25 -16.39
C ARG A 58 -8.13 1.73 -16.68
N GLU A 59 -8.25 2.57 -15.66
CA GLU A 59 -8.55 3.99 -15.77
C GLU A 59 -7.55 4.83 -14.96
N SER A 60 -7.41 4.57 -13.65
CA SER A 60 -6.59 5.38 -12.77
C SER A 60 -6.02 4.62 -11.57
N VAL A 61 -4.89 5.11 -11.07
CA VAL A 61 -4.22 4.64 -9.86
C VAL A 61 -3.78 5.85 -9.04
N ARG A 62 -4.15 5.88 -7.76
CA ARG A 62 -3.66 6.86 -6.78
C ARG A 62 -2.98 6.13 -5.63
N ILE A 63 -1.73 6.49 -5.34
CA ILE A 63 -0.96 5.96 -4.23
C ILE A 63 -0.58 7.10 -3.30
N MET A 64 -0.83 6.94 -2.01
CA MET A 64 -0.30 7.82 -0.96
C MET A 64 0.51 6.99 0.01
N THR A 65 1.75 7.38 0.28
CA THR A 65 2.58 6.69 1.28
C THR A 65 3.62 7.64 1.88
N PRO A 66 3.88 7.57 3.20
CA PRO A 66 4.89 8.41 3.84
C PRO A 66 6.32 8.04 3.46
N TYR A 67 6.55 6.79 3.08
CA TYR A 67 7.87 6.21 2.88
C TYR A 67 7.89 5.47 1.55
N PHE A 68 8.35 6.14 0.50
CA PHE A 68 8.30 5.61 -0.85
C PHE A 68 9.68 5.16 -1.34
N ILE A 69 9.99 3.89 -1.04
CA ILE A 69 11.17 3.20 -1.53
C ILE A 69 10.67 1.94 -2.23
N PRO A 70 10.24 2.05 -3.51
CA PRO A 70 9.68 0.92 -4.22
C PRO A 70 10.76 -0.11 -4.51
N ASP A 71 10.41 -1.39 -4.43
CA ASP A 71 11.24 -2.45 -4.97
C ASP A 71 11.11 -2.50 -6.51
N ARG A 72 11.84 -3.43 -7.15
CA ARG A 72 11.83 -3.55 -8.61
C ARG A 72 10.46 -3.95 -9.15
N ALA A 73 9.70 -4.77 -8.42
CA ALA A 73 8.41 -5.26 -8.87
C ALA A 73 7.36 -4.14 -8.86
N LEU A 74 7.29 -3.38 -7.77
CA LEU A 74 6.40 -2.24 -7.64
C LEU A 74 6.74 -1.13 -8.64
N LEU A 75 8.04 -0.81 -8.79
CA LEU A 75 8.51 0.17 -9.76
C LEU A 75 8.11 -0.22 -11.20
N ALA A 76 8.32 -1.49 -11.58
CA ALA A 76 7.91 -1.98 -12.89
C ALA A 76 6.38 -1.95 -13.08
N ALA A 77 5.60 -2.28 -12.05
CA ALA A 77 4.14 -2.27 -12.12
C ALA A 77 3.58 -0.84 -12.29
N ILE A 78 4.10 0.13 -11.54
CA ILE A 78 3.73 1.56 -11.65
C ILE A 78 4.06 2.08 -13.05
N ASN A 79 5.29 1.87 -13.51
CA ASN A 79 5.72 2.31 -14.84
C ASN A 79 4.92 1.64 -15.95
N SER A 80 4.62 0.34 -15.81
CA SER A 80 3.78 -0.39 -16.76
C SER A 80 2.37 0.20 -16.82
N ALA A 81 1.76 0.52 -15.67
CA ALA A 81 0.44 1.15 -15.64
C ALA A 81 0.44 2.48 -16.40
N ALA A 82 1.41 3.36 -16.12
CA ALA A 82 1.53 4.63 -16.81
C ALA A 82 1.75 4.46 -18.33
N LEU A 83 2.60 3.51 -18.74
CA LEU A 83 2.84 3.19 -20.15
C LEU A 83 1.62 2.60 -20.88
N ARG A 84 0.70 1.95 -20.16
CA ARG A 84 -0.59 1.49 -20.70
C ARG A 84 -1.59 2.64 -20.90
N GLY A 85 -1.24 3.87 -20.51
CA GLY A 85 -2.11 5.03 -20.58
C GLY A 85 -3.04 5.19 -19.36
N ILE A 86 -2.76 4.47 -18.27
CA ILE A 86 -3.49 4.63 -17.01
C ILE A 86 -3.02 5.91 -16.33
N GLU A 87 -3.95 6.71 -15.77
CA GLU A 87 -3.56 7.88 -14.98
C GLU A 87 -2.97 7.43 -13.65
N VAL A 88 -1.66 7.55 -13.50
CA VAL A 88 -0.97 7.19 -12.25
C VAL A 88 -0.58 8.44 -11.48
N THR A 89 -0.97 8.49 -10.22
CA THR A 89 -0.69 9.58 -9.29
C THR A 89 -0.02 9.06 -8.02
N LEU A 90 1.14 9.61 -7.68
CA LEU A 90 1.86 9.39 -6.43
C LEU A 90 1.75 10.64 -5.56
N ILE A 91 1.30 10.47 -4.31
CA ILE A 91 1.19 11.53 -3.30
C ILE A 91 2.17 11.22 -2.19
N LEU A 92 3.18 12.06 -2.04
CA LEU A 92 4.30 11.88 -1.13
C LEU A 92 4.38 13.06 -0.15
N PRO A 93 4.91 12.89 1.06
CA PRO A 93 5.06 14.02 1.98
C PRO A 93 6.05 15.04 1.41
N GLU A 94 5.70 16.33 1.46
CA GLU A 94 6.62 17.45 1.16
C GLU A 94 7.79 17.44 2.15
N GLU A 95 7.47 17.29 3.44
CA GLU A 95 8.43 17.16 4.53
C GLU A 95 8.39 15.76 5.14
N ASN A 96 9.42 14.95 4.87
CA ASN A 96 9.55 13.63 5.47
C ASN A 96 10.16 13.73 6.88
N ASN A 97 9.60 13.01 7.85
CA ASN A 97 10.17 12.93 9.20
C ASN A 97 11.46 12.07 9.27
N LEU A 98 11.81 11.37 8.19
CA LEU A 98 13.04 10.59 8.03
C LEU A 98 13.84 11.10 6.81
N PRO A 99 14.87 11.95 7.00
CA PRO A 99 15.66 12.49 5.88
C PRO A 99 16.27 11.45 4.93
N PRO A 100 16.81 10.30 5.39
CA PRO A 100 17.32 9.27 4.48
C PRO A 100 16.25 8.71 3.55
N VAL A 101 15.01 8.59 4.02
CA VAL A 101 13.88 8.10 3.20
C VAL A 101 13.50 9.12 2.15
N ALA A 102 13.50 10.41 2.49
CA ALA A 102 13.32 11.47 1.48
C ALA A 102 14.38 11.34 0.38
N TRP A 103 15.67 11.27 0.73
CA TRP A 103 16.74 11.17 -0.27
C TRP A 103 16.60 9.94 -1.17
N ALA A 104 16.26 8.79 -0.60
CA ALA A 104 16.02 7.57 -1.36
C ALA A 104 14.82 7.72 -2.31
N THR A 105 13.73 8.32 -1.84
CA THR A 105 12.52 8.60 -2.63
C THR A 105 12.84 9.46 -3.85
N TRP A 106 13.58 10.56 -3.65
CA TRP A 106 13.99 11.50 -4.70
C TRP A 106 14.74 10.83 -5.85
N ALA A 107 15.51 9.77 -5.57
CA ALA A 107 16.25 9.03 -6.60
C ALA A 107 15.35 8.35 -7.63
N TYR A 108 14.12 7.98 -7.25
CA TYR A 108 13.16 7.29 -8.13
C TYR A 108 12.22 8.24 -8.88
N LEU A 109 11.98 9.46 -8.37
CA LEU A 109 10.99 10.37 -8.95
C LEU A 109 11.24 10.68 -10.43
N LYS A 110 12.51 10.82 -10.82
CA LYS A 110 12.89 11.06 -12.22
C LYS A 110 12.39 9.97 -13.16
N GLU A 111 12.39 8.72 -12.71
CA GLU A 111 11.91 7.60 -13.51
C GLU A 111 10.40 7.63 -13.68
N PHE A 112 9.66 7.83 -12.58
CA PHE A 112 8.19 7.92 -12.62
C PHE A 112 7.69 9.07 -13.49
N LEU A 113 8.28 10.26 -13.32
CA LEU A 113 7.95 11.44 -14.12
C LEU A 113 8.22 11.20 -15.61
N ARG A 114 9.31 10.49 -15.95
CA ARG A 114 9.66 10.18 -17.35
C ARG A 114 8.60 9.32 -18.04
N PHE A 115 7.92 8.43 -17.30
CA PHE A 115 6.90 7.54 -17.83
C PHE A 115 5.47 8.06 -17.66
N GLY A 116 5.29 9.32 -17.26
CA GLY A 116 3.99 9.97 -17.20
C GLY A 116 3.23 9.79 -15.89
N THR A 117 3.89 9.32 -14.83
CA THR A 117 3.31 9.33 -13.49
C THR A 117 3.31 10.76 -12.94
N HIS A 118 2.17 11.21 -12.43
CA HIS A 118 2.06 12.48 -11.73
C HIS A 118 2.54 12.31 -10.29
N VAL A 119 3.39 13.22 -9.82
CA VAL A 119 3.88 13.24 -8.44
C VAL A 119 3.40 14.53 -7.80
N TYR A 120 2.72 14.40 -6.66
CA TYR A 120 2.27 15.51 -5.84
C TYR A 120 2.91 15.40 -4.46
N GLU A 121 3.20 16.55 -3.87
CA GLU A 121 3.69 16.66 -2.51
C GLU A 121 2.53 17.08 -1.60
N GLN A 122 2.34 16.35 -0.50
CA GLN A 122 1.39 16.63 0.55
C GLN A 122 2.05 17.58 1.56
N PRO A 123 1.54 18.82 1.70
CA PRO A 123 2.10 19.77 2.64
C PRO A 123 1.94 19.30 4.09
N PRO A 124 2.76 19.82 5.02
CA PRO A 124 2.65 19.56 6.44
C PRO A 124 1.23 19.80 7.00
N PRO A 125 0.83 19.09 8.07
CA PRO A 125 1.65 18.17 8.87
C PRO A 125 1.95 16.84 8.18
N PHE A 126 3.00 16.15 8.61
CA PHE A 126 3.43 14.87 8.04
C PHE A 126 2.28 13.85 7.98
N ALA A 127 1.94 13.41 6.77
CA ALA A 127 0.86 12.46 6.55
C ALA A 127 1.38 11.03 6.50
N HIS A 128 0.99 10.21 7.48
CA HIS A 128 1.42 8.81 7.60
C HIS A 128 0.45 7.79 6.95
N SER A 129 -0.45 8.26 6.09
CA SER A 129 -1.44 7.42 5.39
C SER A 129 -0.77 6.48 4.39
N LYS A 130 -1.23 5.23 4.31
CA LYS A 130 -0.79 4.25 3.29
C LYS A 130 -2.02 3.83 2.50
N LEU A 131 -2.20 4.41 1.32
CA LEU A 131 -3.41 4.27 0.54
C LEU A 131 -3.07 3.89 -0.89
N LEU A 132 -3.84 2.95 -1.44
CA LEU A 132 -3.91 2.68 -2.86
C LEU A 132 -5.39 2.76 -3.26
N LEU A 133 -5.68 3.48 -4.33
CA LEU A 133 -7.01 3.51 -4.95
C LEU A 133 -6.85 3.21 -6.44
N VAL A 134 -7.62 2.27 -6.95
CA VAL A 134 -7.61 1.83 -8.35
C VAL A 134 -9.00 1.97 -8.94
N ASP A 135 -9.09 2.67 -10.08
CA ASP A 135 -10.28 2.86 -10.90
C ASP A 135 -11.53 3.33 -10.13
N ASP A 136 -11.33 4.05 -9.01
CA ASP A 136 -12.36 4.46 -8.05
C ASP A 136 -13.25 3.32 -7.52
N LYS A 137 -12.75 2.07 -7.59
CA LYS A 137 -13.52 0.85 -7.29
C LYS A 137 -12.84 -0.08 -6.31
N TYR A 138 -11.50 -0.01 -6.18
CA TYR A 138 -10.73 -0.87 -5.31
C TYR A 138 -9.77 -0.05 -4.46
N ALA A 139 -9.76 -0.29 -3.15
CA ALA A 139 -8.89 0.40 -2.22
C ALA A 139 -8.10 -0.57 -1.33
N VAL A 140 -6.85 -0.20 -1.05
CA VAL A 140 -6.04 -0.78 0.03
C VAL A 140 -5.75 0.35 1.01
N VAL A 141 -5.98 0.07 2.29
CA VAL A 141 -5.99 1.04 3.38
C VAL A 141 -5.21 0.50 4.56
#